data_AF-A2RRX1-F1
#
_entry.id   AF-A2RRX1-F1
#
_cell.length_a   1.000
_cell.length_b   1.000
_cell.length_c   1.000
_cell.angle_alpha   90.00
_cell.angle_beta   90.00
_cell.angle_gamma   90.00
#
_symmetry.space_group_name_H-M   'P 1'
#
loop_
_entity.id
_entity.type
_entity.pdbx_description
1 polymer ?
#
loop_
_entity_poly.entity_id
_entity_poly.type
_entity_poly.pdbx_seq_one_letter_code
_entity_poly.pdbx_strand_id
1 'polypeptide(L)'
;MLNFPLWKHMTGCCNSEKPRHHVCRRWVLFFRVFWQMTFVSALAPLIWIALALLNGTFYVCIVSGLKLEHVCDHKEKCIKELPHIPCPKLITSNLSRAEITQVASFMRAESQILGWTVLGCVLIVVVLSTCIRRCISPVSYLQLKFWKMYIEREQELFDVKCKEHATKLAERNISIFFDHTKVEQFETPKNNDWNQISSAYIFNKKTQFYSMLHRFVEYPDRKKSLISLEGDMVSPAEMPMVDMIDGFES
;
A
#
# COMPACT_ATOMS: atom_id res chain seq x y z
N MET A 1 0.63 7.76 -7.25
CA MET A 1 0.31 6.38 -7.72
C MET A 1 1.60 5.56 -7.80
N LEU A 2 2.09 5.05 -6.67
CA LEU A 2 3.30 4.21 -6.62
C LEU A 2 2.91 2.88 -5.99
N ASN A 3 2.43 1.92 -6.77
CA ASN A 3 2.08 0.59 -6.25
C ASN A 3 2.21 -0.49 -7.33
N PHE A 4 3.46 -0.79 -7.71
CA PHE A 4 3.85 -1.88 -8.63
C PHE A 4 3.25 -3.26 -8.26
N PRO A 5 3.11 -3.65 -6.97
CA PRO A 5 2.56 -4.97 -6.61
C PRO A 5 1.05 -5.12 -6.91
N LEU A 6 0.29 -4.03 -6.84
CA LEU A 6 -1.16 -4.01 -7.09
C LEU A 6 -1.45 -4.26 -8.58
N TRP A 7 -0.70 -3.60 -9.46
CA TRP A 7 -0.85 -3.76 -10.91
C TRP A 7 -0.59 -5.19 -11.34
N LYS A 8 0.42 -5.87 -10.78
CA LYS A 8 0.72 -7.28 -11.06
C LYS A 8 -0.46 -8.23 -10.73
N HIS A 9 -1.28 -7.90 -9.74
CA HIS A 9 -2.46 -8.70 -9.38
C HIS A 9 -3.71 -8.32 -10.19
N MET A 10 -3.84 -7.05 -10.57
CA MET A 10 -4.99 -6.54 -11.31
C MET A 10 -4.90 -6.82 -12.82
N THR A 11 -3.71 -6.87 -13.41
CA THR A 11 -3.55 -7.17 -14.83
C THR A 11 -3.99 -8.59 -15.17
N GLY A 12 -4.88 -8.72 -16.15
CA GLY A 12 -5.41 -10.00 -16.63
C GLY A 12 -6.54 -10.62 -15.79
N CYS A 13 -7.13 -9.89 -14.83
CA CYS A 13 -8.30 -10.37 -14.06
C CYS A 13 -9.59 -10.49 -14.88
N CYS A 14 -9.76 -9.71 -15.95
CA CYS A 14 -10.96 -9.72 -16.79
C CYS A 14 -10.88 -10.71 -17.96
N ASN A 15 -9.82 -11.53 -18.06
CA ASN A 15 -9.69 -12.52 -19.12
C ASN A 15 -10.45 -13.79 -18.73
N SER A 16 -11.56 -14.07 -19.43
CA SER A 16 -12.61 -15.02 -19.04
C SER A 16 -12.25 -16.52 -19.16
N GLU A 17 -10.98 -16.87 -19.36
CA GLU A 17 -10.54 -18.24 -19.69
C GLU A 17 -10.04 -19.08 -18.49
N LYS A 18 -10.14 -18.60 -17.24
CA LYS A 18 -9.54 -19.30 -16.08
C LYS A 18 -10.55 -20.09 -15.23
N PRO A 19 -10.20 -21.30 -14.72
CA PRO A 19 -11.13 -22.17 -13.98
C PRO A 19 -11.61 -21.59 -12.62
N ARG A 20 -12.86 -21.89 -12.23
CA ARG A 20 -13.55 -21.36 -11.02
C ARG A 20 -12.83 -21.61 -9.69
N HIS A 21 -12.08 -22.70 -9.52
CA HIS A 21 -11.33 -22.97 -8.28
C HIS A 21 -10.18 -21.98 -8.04
N HIS A 22 -9.63 -21.36 -9.10
CA HIS A 22 -8.60 -20.32 -8.99
C HIS A 22 -9.16 -18.97 -8.54
N VAL A 23 -10.46 -18.75 -8.71
CA VAL A 23 -11.11 -17.49 -8.41
C VAL A 23 -11.13 -17.29 -6.89
N CYS A 24 -11.61 -18.26 -6.11
CA CYS A 24 -11.82 -18.12 -4.66
C CYS A 24 -10.53 -17.86 -3.83
N ARG A 25 -9.42 -18.58 -4.09
CA ARG A 25 -8.14 -18.35 -3.38
C ARG A 25 -7.43 -17.07 -3.83
N ARG A 26 -7.61 -16.68 -5.10
CA ARG A 26 -7.12 -15.40 -5.64
C ARG A 26 -7.85 -14.22 -5.02
N TRP A 27 -9.14 -14.36 -4.69
CA TRP A 27 -9.87 -13.35 -3.89
C TRP A 27 -9.31 -13.21 -2.49
N VAL A 28 -9.04 -14.30 -1.75
CA VAL A 28 -8.45 -14.21 -0.40
C VAL A 28 -7.08 -13.51 -0.43
N LEU A 29 -6.22 -13.86 -1.39
CA LEU A 29 -4.92 -13.21 -1.57
C LEU A 29 -5.09 -11.74 -1.98
N PHE A 30 -6.04 -11.44 -2.86
CA PHE A 30 -6.37 -10.08 -3.28
C PHE A 30 -6.88 -9.23 -2.12
N PHE A 31 -7.85 -9.71 -1.34
CA PHE A 31 -8.34 -9.02 -0.15
C PHE A 31 -7.23 -8.80 0.87
N ARG A 32 -6.34 -9.77 1.06
CA ARG A 32 -5.18 -9.63 1.96
C ARG A 32 -4.23 -8.53 1.48
N VAL A 33 -3.81 -8.57 0.22
CA VAL A 33 -2.93 -7.54 -0.37
C VAL A 33 -3.62 -6.19 -0.37
N PHE A 34 -4.91 -6.12 -0.73
CA PHE A 34 -5.69 -4.89 -0.71
C PHE A 34 -5.75 -4.29 0.69
N TRP A 35 -6.02 -5.09 1.72
CA TRP A 35 -6.08 -4.61 3.10
C TRP A 35 -4.72 -4.11 3.61
N GLN A 36 -3.64 -4.80 3.21
CA GLN A 36 -2.28 -4.38 3.52
C GLN A 36 -1.92 -3.04 2.84
N MET A 37 -2.35 -2.84 1.59
CA MET A 37 -2.14 -1.59 0.86
C MET A 37 -2.97 -0.44 1.42
N THR A 38 -4.24 -0.70 1.77
CA THR A 38 -5.12 0.28 2.42
C THR A 38 -4.54 0.71 3.77
N PHE A 39 -3.99 -0.23 4.55
CA PHE A 39 -3.34 0.08 5.81
C PHE A 39 -2.15 1.04 5.65
N VAL A 40 -1.23 0.75 4.72
CA VAL A 40 -0.04 1.60 4.49
C VAL A 40 -0.45 2.98 3.94
N SER A 41 -1.36 3.00 2.97
CA SER A 41 -1.82 4.27 2.38
C SER A 41 -2.61 5.15 3.35
N ALA A 42 -3.26 4.57 4.36
CA ALA A 42 -3.97 5.31 5.39
C ALA A 42 -3.06 5.98 6.42
N LEU A 43 -1.78 5.59 6.54
CA LEU A 43 -0.86 6.16 7.53
C LEU A 43 -0.69 7.67 7.37
N ALA A 44 -0.41 8.13 6.15
CA ALA A 44 -0.22 9.56 5.89
C ALA A 44 -1.48 10.40 6.19
N PRO A 45 -2.69 10.00 5.74
CA PRO A 45 -3.94 10.63 6.17
C PRO A 45 -4.16 10.64 7.68
N LEU A 46 -3.88 9.54 8.39
CA LEU A 46 -4.06 9.46 9.83
C LEU A 46 -3.10 10.38 10.58
N ILE A 47 -1.84 10.45 10.14
CA ILE A 47 -0.85 11.39 10.69
C ILE A 47 -1.30 12.83 10.45
N TRP A 48 -1.79 13.15 9.25
CA TRP A 48 -2.31 14.49 8.95
C TRP A 48 -3.50 14.86 9.84
N ILE A 49 -4.44 13.94 10.06
CA ILE A 49 -5.57 14.14 10.98
C ILE A 49 -5.08 14.40 12.40
N ALA A 50 -4.11 13.62 12.89
CA ALA A 50 -3.52 13.84 14.21
C ALA A 50 -2.88 15.23 14.33
N LEU A 51 -2.12 15.67 13.32
CA LEU A 51 -1.54 17.02 13.28
C LEU A 51 -2.60 18.13 13.24
N ALA A 52 -3.67 17.93 12.46
CA ALA A 52 -4.79 18.87 12.40
C ALA A 52 -5.52 18.98 13.76
N LEU A 53 -5.69 17.87 14.47
CA LEU A 53 -6.24 17.83 15.83
C LEU A 53 -5.32 18.49 16.85
N LEU A 54 -4.00 18.31 16.75
CA LEU A 54 -3.04 18.97 17.65
C LEU A 54 -3.03 20.50 17.47
N ASN A 55 -3.23 20.99 16.24
CA ASN A 55 -3.42 22.42 15.98
C ASN A 55 -4.74 22.94 16.61
N GLY A 56 -5.79 22.12 16.57
CA GLY A 56 -7.06 22.38 17.27
C GLY A 56 -7.96 23.46 16.65
N THR A 57 -7.49 24.19 15.64
CA THR A 57 -8.25 25.24 14.95
C THR A 57 -9.48 24.68 14.21
N PHE A 58 -9.29 23.60 13.46
CA PHE A 58 -10.38 22.91 12.76
C PHE A 58 -11.39 22.30 13.73
N TYR A 59 -10.90 21.68 14.81
CA TYR A 59 -11.74 21.06 15.83
C TYR A 59 -12.64 22.08 16.53
N VAL A 60 -12.05 23.19 17.00
CA VAL A 60 -12.80 24.31 17.61
C VAL A 60 -13.89 24.82 16.67
N CYS A 61 -13.59 24.97 15.38
CA CYS A 61 -14.57 25.43 14.39
C CYS A 61 -15.75 24.46 14.23
N ILE A 62 -15.49 23.15 14.18
CA ILE A 62 -16.53 22.11 14.00
C ILE A 62 -17.39 21.99 15.27
N VAL A 63 -16.76 21.86 16.44
CA VAL A 63 -17.45 21.70 17.72
C VAL A 63 -18.31 22.91 18.06
N SER A 64 -17.85 24.11 17.71
CA SER A 64 -18.61 25.35 17.89
C SER A 64 -19.95 25.35 17.13
N GLY A 65 -20.03 24.65 15.99
CA GLY A 65 -21.26 24.51 15.21
C GLY A 65 -22.23 23.44 15.73
N LEU A 66 -21.75 22.49 16.55
CA LEU A 66 -22.51 21.32 17.00
C LEU A 66 -23.33 21.55 18.29
N LYS A 67 -23.28 22.75 18.89
CA LYS A 67 -24.02 23.11 20.13
C LYS A 67 -23.84 22.11 21.27
N LEU A 68 -22.60 21.67 21.51
CA LEU A 68 -22.29 20.73 22.60
C LEU A 68 -22.41 21.41 23.97
N GLU A 69 -23.41 21.02 24.74
CA GLU A 69 -23.75 21.65 26.04
C GLU A 69 -22.65 21.48 27.10
N HIS A 70 -21.92 20.36 27.05
CA HIS A 70 -20.85 20.05 27.99
C HIS A 70 -19.67 21.05 27.94
N VAL A 71 -19.43 21.65 26.77
CA VAL A 71 -18.35 22.63 26.54
C VAL A 71 -18.61 23.94 27.29
N CYS A 72 -19.89 24.23 27.54
CA CYS A 72 -20.37 25.47 28.16
C CYS A 72 -20.88 25.27 29.59
N ASP A 73 -20.66 24.09 30.20
CA ASP A 73 -21.19 23.74 31.52
C ASP A 73 -22.71 24.02 31.63
N HIS A 74 -23.45 23.66 30.56
CA HIS A 74 -24.91 23.85 30.43
C HIS A 74 -25.41 25.30 30.53
N LYS A 75 -24.53 26.30 30.37
CA LYS A 75 -24.92 27.72 30.37
C LYS A 75 -25.56 28.10 29.02
N GLU A 76 -26.87 28.36 29.00
CA GLU A 76 -27.62 28.71 27.78
C GLU A 76 -27.04 29.90 26.99
N LYS A 77 -26.52 30.91 27.69
CA LYS A 77 -25.90 32.09 27.04
C LYS A 77 -24.62 31.73 26.27
N CYS A 78 -23.82 30.81 26.83
CA CYS A 78 -22.61 30.31 26.18
C CYS A 78 -22.98 29.42 24.98
N ILE A 79 -23.99 28.55 25.11
CA ILE A 79 -24.45 27.66 24.04
C ILE A 79 -24.97 28.45 22.83
N LYS A 80 -25.69 29.56 23.06
CA LYS A 80 -26.19 30.43 21.97
C LYS A 80 -25.08 31.12 21.19
N GLU A 81 -24.00 31.50 21.87
CA GLU A 81 -22.88 32.24 21.29
C GLU A 81 -21.73 31.31 20.84
N LEU A 82 -21.84 30.01 21.09
CA LEU A 82 -20.84 28.99 20.76
C LEU A 82 -20.38 29.06 19.28
N PRO A 83 -21.26 29.23 18.27
CA PRO A 83 -20.85 29.32 16.87
C PRO A 83 -19.98 30.55 16.55
N HIS A 84 -20.00 31.59 17.39
CA HIS A 84 -19.25 32.84 17.20
C HIS A 84 -17.88 32.83 17.92
N ILE A 85 -17.61 31.84 18.78
CA ILE A 85 -16.33 31.71 19.50
C ILE A 85 -15.10 31.64 18.59
N PRO A 86 -15.11 30.94 17.43
CA PRO A 86 -13.98 30.95 16.49
C PRO A 86 -13.66 32.34 15.91
N CYS A 87 -14.64 33.25 15.91
CA CYS A 87 -14.56 34.58 15.33
C CYS A 87 -14.96 35.65 16.36
N PRO A 88 -14.04 36.09 17.26
CA PRO A 88 -14.36 36.97 18.38
C PRO A 88 -14.98 38.32 17.99
N LYS A 89 -14.86 38.72 16.73
CA LYS A 89 -15.40 39.98 16.18
C LYS A 89 -16.92 39.96 15.99
N LEU A 90 -17.56 38.78 15.97
CA LEU A 90 -19.01 38.63 15.76
C LEU A 90 -19.81 38.48 17.06
N ILE A 91 -19.15 38.47 18.23
CA ILE A 91 -19.80 38.25 19.51
C ILE A 91 -20.48 39.55 19.96
N THR A 92 -21.82 39.53 20.03
CA THR A 92 -22.67 40.68 20.37
C THR A 92 -23.14 40.70 21.82
N SER A 93 -22.76 39.71 22.63
CA SER A 93 -23.22 39.52 24.01
C SER A 93 -22.20 40.01 25.06
N ASN A 94 -22.66 40.24 26.29
CA ASN A 94 -21.82 40.61 27.47
C ASN A 94 -20.92 39.46 27.96
N LEU A 95 -20.60 38.48 27.12
CA LEU A 95 -19.69 37.40 27.50
C LEU A 95 -18.28 37.99 27.68
N SER A 96 -17.67 37.74 28.83
CA SER A 96 -16.34 38.26 29.09
C SER A 96 -15.36 37.63 28.10
N ARG A 97 -14.40 38.41 27.60
CA ARG A 97 -13.30 37.88 26.77
C ARG A 97 -12.56 36.73 27.45
N ALA A 98 -12.54 36.72 28.79
CA ALA A 98 -11.99 35.64 29.59
C ALA A 98 -12.78 34.32 29.43
N GLU A 99 -14.11 34.37 29.45
CA GLU A 99 -14.98 33.19 29.29
C GLU A 99 -14.86 32.59 27.89
N ILE A 100 -14.84 33.43 26.85
CA ILE A 100 -14.65 33.01 25.46
C ILE A 100 -13.30 32.30 25.29
N THR A 101 -12.23 32.88 25.86
CA THR A 101 -10.88 32.30 25.80
C THR A 101 -10.81 31.00 26.58
N GLN A 102 -11.48 30.91 27.73
CA GLN A 102 -11.55 29.69 28.54
C GLN A 102 -12.23 28.56 27.77
N VAL A 103 -13.41 28.80 27.20
CA VAL A 103 -14.17 27.80 26.42
C VAL A 103 -13.39 27.37 25.17
N ALA A 104 -12.77 28.32 24.46
CA ALA A 104 -11.89 28.01 23.33
C ALA A 104 -10.66 27.20 23.74
N SER A 105 -10.06 27.50 24.89
CA SER A 105 -8.91 26.75 25.41
C SER A 105 -9.28 25.34 25.83
N PHE A 106 -10.48 25.14 26.40
CA PHE A 106 -11.02 23.84 26.74
C PHE A 106 -11.20 22.96 25.50
N MET A 107 -11.86 23.48 24.45
CA MET A 107 -12.02 22.76 23.18
C MET A 107 -10.67 22.44 22.50
N ARG A 108 -9.68 23.34 22.59
CA ARG A 108 -8.33 23.07 22.09
C ARG A 108 -7.64 21.96 22.88
N ALA A 109 -7.78 21.96 24.21
CA ALA A 109 -7.20 20.92 25.05
C ALA A 109 -7.83 19.54 24.73
N GLU A 110 -9.16 19.48 24.56
CA GLU A 110 -9.86 18.28 24.13
C GLU A 110 -9.35 17.79 22.76
N SER A 111 -9.20 18.70 21.80
CA SER A 111 -8.62 18.40 20.48
C SER A 111 -7.20 17.85 20.58
N GLN A 112 -6.36 18.41 21.45
CA GLN A 112 -4.99 17.95 21.65
C GLN A 112 -4.94 16.55 22.27
N ILE A 113 -5.79 16.27 23.26
CA ILE A 113 -5.92 14.93 23.87
C ILE A 113 -6.31 13.90 22.81
N LEU A 114 -7.30 14.23 21.96
CA LEU A 114 -7.70 13.38 20.84
C LEU A 114 -6.57 13.18 19.83
N GLY A 115 -5.84 14.25 19.47
CA GLY A 115 -4.69 14.20 18.58
C GLY A 115 -3.59 13.26 19.09
N TRP A 116 -3.22 13.39 20.38
CA TRP A 116 -2.24 12.50 21.02
C TRP A 116 -2.73 11.06 21.12
N THR A 117 -4.02 10.85 21.36
CA THR A 117 -4.61 9.51 21.41
C THR A 117 -4.56 8.85 20.03
N VAL A 118 -4.93 9.56 18.96
CA VAL A 118 -4.83 9.05 17.59
C VAL A 118 -3.38 8.71 17.25
N LEU A 119 -2.44 9.61 17.55
CA LEU A 119 -1.02 9.37 17.28
C LEU A 119 -0.50 8.13 18.03
N GLY A 120 -0.83 8.00 19.32
CA GLY A 120 -0.50 6.83 20.14
C GLY A 120 -1.08 5.54 19.58
N CYS A 121 -2.36 5.54 19.17
CA CYS A 121 -3.00 4.39 18.55
C CYS A 121 -2.30 3.99 17.24
N VAL A 122 -1.97 4.93 16.37
CA VAL A 122 -1.27 4.65 15.11
C VAL A 122 0.08 3.99 15.38
N LEU A 123 0.87 4.53 16.33
CA LEU A 123 2.17 3.96 16.70
C LEU A 123 2.03 2.52 17.24
N ILE A 124 1.08 2.29 18.15
CA ILE A 124 0.83 0.95 18.70
C ILE A 124 0.47 -0.04 17.59
N VAL A 125 -0.43 0.34 16.67
CA VAL A 125 -0.84 -0.53 15.56
C VAL A 125 0.33 -0.84 14.62
N VAL A 126 1.19 0.14 14.32
CA VAL A 126 2.40 -0.05 13.49
C VAL A 126 3.37 -1.01 14.18
N VAL A 127 3.64 -0.82 15.47
CA VAL A 127 4.55 -1.70 16.23
C VAL A 127 3.99 -3.12 16.33
N LEU A 128 2.72 -3.28 16.73
CA LEU A 128 2.10 -4.60 16.85
C LEU A 128 2.05 -5.33 15.50
N SER A 129 1.65 -4.64 14.42
CA SER A 129 1.61 -5.24 13.09
C SER A 129 3.00 -5.68 12.61
N THR A 130 4.04 -4.89 12.93
CA THR A 130 5.43 -5.24 12.61
C THR A 130 5.89 -6.45 13.42
N CYS A 131 5.66 -6.48 14.74
CA CYS A 131 6.01 -7.59 15.61
C CYS A 131 5.32 -8.89 15.17
N ILE A 132 4.01 -8.86 14.94
CA ILE A 132 3.23 -10.02 14.48
C ILE A 132 3.78 -10.54 13.15
N ARG A 133 4.07 -9.66 12.19
CA ARG A 133 4.68 -10.05 10.90
C ARG A 133 6.03 -10.73 11.07
N ARG A 134 6.90 -10.18 11.91
CA ARG A 134 8.23 -10.74 12.18
C ARG A 134 8.13 -12.10 12.87
N CYS A 135 7.22 -12.26 13.83
CA CYS A 135 6.99 -13.52 14.54
C CYS A 135 6.39 -14.63 13.67
N ILE A 136 5.55 -14.28 12.68
CA ILE A 136 4.90 -15.25 11.79
C ILE A 136 5.79 -15.64 10.61
N SER A 137 6.92 -14.94 10.37
CA SER A 137 7.79 -15.20 9.22
C SER A 137 8.33 -16.64 9.25
N PRO A 138 7.93 -17.50 8.31
CA PRO A 138 8.25 -18.93 8.34
C PRO A 138 9.64 -19.26 7.74
N VAL A 139 10.42 -18.23 7.40
CA VAL A 139 11.71 -18.29 6.68
C VAL A 139 12.80 -17.65 7.54
N SER A 140 14.00 -18.24 7.54
CA SER A 140 15.17 -17.67 8.24
C SER A 140 15.44 -16.25 7.75
N TYR A 141 15.75 -15.33 8.68
CA TYR A 141 16.02 -13.92 8.37
C TYR A 141 17.07 -13.75 7.26
N LEU A 142 18.12 -14.58 7.26
CA LEU A 142 19.18 -14.52 6.26
C LEU A 142 18.70 -14.96 4.86
N GLN A 143 17.87 -16.00 4.80
CA GLN A 143 17.28 -16.47 3.54
C GLN A 143 16.31 -15.43 2.96
N LEU A 144 15.54 -14.75 3.81
CA LEU A 144 14.68 -13.64 3.38
C LEU A 144 15.50 -12.47 2.83
N LYS A 145 16.61 -12.11 3.49
CA LYS A 145 17.53 -11.07 3.03
C LYS A 145 18.13 -11.42 1.66
N PHE A 146 18.60 -12.66 1.50
CA PHE A 146 19.11 -13.15 0.21
C PHE A 146 18.03 -13.08 -0.86
N TRP A 147 16.81 -13.52 -0.55
CA TRP A 147 15.70 -13.50 -1.49
C TRP A 147 15.34 -12.08 -1.96
N LYS A 148 15.30 -11.10 -1.05
CA LYS A 148 15.09 -9.68 -1.43
C LYS A 148 16.14 -9.20 -2.42
N MET A 149 17.42 -9.44 -2.11
CA MET A 149 18.54 -9.07 -2.97
C MET A 149 18.48 -9.79 -4.33
N TYR A 150 18.09 -11.06 -4.36
CA TYR A 150 17.91 -11.81 -5.61
C TYR A 150 16.86 -11.16 -6.51
N ILE A 151 15.67 -10.83 -5.98
CA ILE A 151 14.58 -10.22 -6.76
C ILE A 151 15.00 -8.87 -7.34
N GLU A 152 15.67 -8.05 -6.55
CA GLU A 152 16.16 -6.73 -6.98
C GLU A 152 17.14 -6.87 -8.15
N ARG A 153 18.14 -7.75 -8.02
CA ARG A 153 19.11 -8.01 -9.09
C ARG A 153 18.50 -8.68 -10.32
N GLU A 154 17.54 -9.58 -10.12
CA GLU A 154 16.80 -10.20 -11.22
C GLU A 154 16.07 -9.14 -12.04
N GLN A 155 15.39 -8.18 -11.39
CA GLN A 155 14.68 -7.10 -12.07
C GLN A 155 15.63 -6.17 -12.84
N GLU A 156 16.75 -5.75 -12.24
CA GLU A 156 17.76 -4.94 -12.92
C GLU A 156 18.28 -5.60 -14.19
N LEU A 157 18.68 -6.87 -14.09
CA LEU A 157 19.20 -7.64 -15.21
C LEU A 157 18.13 -7.91 -16.27
N PHE A 158 16.90 -8.18 -15.83
CA PHE A 158 15.76 -8.39 -16.72
C PHE A 158 15.46 -7.14 -17.54
N ASP A 159 15.42 -5.96 -16.93
CA ASP A 159 15.17 -4.70 -17.61
C ASP A 159 16.28 -4.36 -18.62
N VAL A 160 17.54 -4.59 -18.26
CA VAL A 160 18.68 -4.42 -19.18
C VAL A 160 18.52 -5.35 -20.40
N LYS A 161 18.20 -6.62 -20.17
CA LYS A 161 18.01 -7.61 -21.26
C LYS A 161 16.78 -7.32 -22.11
N CYS A 162 15.68 -6.89 -21.52
CA CYS A 162 14.48 -6.47 -22.24
C CYS A 162 14.75 -5.26 -23.12
N LYS A 163 15.47 -4.24 -22.62
CA LYS A 163 15.87 -3.08 -23.41
C LYS A 163 16.76 -3.50 -24.59
N GLU A 164 17.78 -4.30 -24.35
CA GLU A 164 18.67 -4.80 -25.41
C GLU A 164 17.89 -5.58 -26.50
N HIS A 165 17.00 -6.47 -26.09
CA HIS A 165 16.19 -7.28 -26.99
C HIS A 165 15.17 -6.44 -27.77
N ALA A 166 14.53 -5.47 -27.12
CA ALA A 166 13.60 -4.54 -27.76
C ALA A 166 14.30 -3.64 -28.79
N THR A 167 15.50 -3.12 -28.47
CA THR A 167 16.32 -2.33 -29.40
C THR A 167 16.67 -3.14 -30.64
N LYS A 168 17.16 -4.38 -30.48
CA LYS A 168 17.48 -5.26 -31.62
C LYS A 168 16.27 -5.54 -32.50
N LEU A 169 15.11 -5.78 -31.90
CA LEU A 169 13.86 -5.97 -32.65
C LEU A 169 13.43 -4.70 -33.40
N ALA A 170 13.57 -3.53 -32.78
CA ALA A 170 13.23 -2.24 -33.38
C ALA A 170 14.17 -1.89 -34.54
N GLU A 171 15.48 -2.01 -34.35
CA GLU A 171 16.51 -1.78 -35.39
C GLU A 171 16.25 -2.65 -36.62
N ARG A 172 16.00 -3.94 -36.38
CA ARG A 172 15.67 -4.90 -37.43
C ARG A 172 14.41 -4.47 -38.21
N ASN A 173 13.32 -4.13 -37.52
CA ASN A 173 12.07 -3.75 -38.16
C ASN A 173 12.20 -2.44 -38.94
N ILE A 174 12.95 -1.47 -38.41
CA ILE A 174 13.21 -0.18 -39.06
C ILE A 174 14.04 -0.38 -40.33
N SER A 175 15.14 -1.16 -40.27
CA SER A 175 15.96 -1.45 -41.46
C SER A 175 15.15 -2.19 -42.53
N ILE A 176 14.39 -3.23 -42.16
CA ILE A 176 13.54 -3.94 -43.13
C ILE A 176 12.51 -2.99 -43.79
N PHE A 177 11.93 -2.07 -43.03
CA PHE A 177 10.95 -1.11 -43.53
C PHE A 177 11.54 -0.14 -44.56
N PHE A 178 12.71 0.43 -44.29
CA PHE A 178 13.35 1.41 -45.19
C PHE A 178 14.16 0.78 -46.33
N ASP A 179 14.79 -0.37 -46.10
CA ASP A 179 15.68 -1.03 -47.07
C ASP A 179 14.94 -2.05 -47.96
N HIS A 180 13.64 -2.30 -47.69
CA HIS A 180 12.80 -3.29 -48.37
C HIS A 180 13.41 -4.71 -48.43
N THR A 181 14.19 -5.07 -47.41
CA THR A 181 14.86 -6.37 -47.30
C THR A 181 13.91 -7.47 -46.81
N LYS A 182 14.31 -8.74 -46.93
CA LYS A 182 13.48 -9.87 -46.49
C LYS A 182 13.42 -9.94 -44.96
N VAL A 183 12.26 -10.38 -44.46
CA VAL A 183 12.00 -10.57 -43.03
C VAL A 183 12.82 -11.75 -42.50
N GLU A 184 13.87 -11.47 -41.72
CA GLU A 184 14.60 -12.50 -40.96
C GLU A 184 13.73 -13.12 -39.84
N GLN A 185 14.11 -14.26 -39.25
CA GLN A 185 13.36 -14.79 -38.10
C GLN A 185 13.97 -14.23 -36.82
N PHE A 186 13.15 -13.64 -35.94
CA PHE A 186 13.56 -13.17 -34.62
C PHE A 186 12.64 -13.77 -33.57
N GLU A 187 13.21 -14.54 -32.65
CA GLU A 187 12.44 -15.24 -31.63
C GLU A 187 12.19 -14.34 -30.44
N THR A 188 10.91 -14.04 -30.20
CA THR A 188 10.43 -13.43 -28.95
C THR A 188 9.71 -14.48 -28.11
N PRO A 189 9.78 -14.42 -26.77
CA PRO A 189 9.01 -15.33 -25.92
C PRO A 189 7.50 -15.26 -26.21
N LYS A 190 6.81 -16.40 -26.12
CA LYS A 190 5.38 -16.48 -26.44
C LYS A 190 4.55 -15.82 -25.34
N ASN A 191 3.34 -15.36 -25.68
CA ASN A 191 2.41 -14.75 -24.70
C ASN A 191 2.16 -15.66 -23.47
N ASN A 192 2.05 -16.97 -23.68
CA ASN A 192 1.90 -17.93 -22.58
C ASN A 192 3.10 -17.93 -21.62
N ASP A 193 4.32 -17.75 -22.13
CA ASP A 193 5.53 -17.70 -21.32
C ASP A 193 5.56 -16.40 -20.49
N TRP A 194 5.19 -15.26 -21.11
CA TRP A 194 5.00 -13.98 -20.43
C TRP A 194 3.97 -14.05 -19.30
N ASN A 195 2.84 -14.71 -19.53
CA ASN A 195 1.79 -14.87 -18.52
C ASN A 195 2.25 -15.74 -17.34
N GLN A 196 3.06 -16.77 -17.58
CA GLN A 196 3.57 -17.64 -16.53
C GLN A 196 4.53 -16.90 -15.59
N ILE A 197 5.51 -16.18 -16.13
CA ILE A 197 6.47 -15.43 -15.32
C ILE A 197 5.84 -14.22 -14.61
N SER A 198 4.72 -13.71 -15.14
CA SER A 198 3.97 -12.59 -14.56
C SER A 198 3.06 -13.00 -13.38
N SER A 199 2.89 -14.29 -13.12
CA SER A 199 2.05 -14.75 -12.00
C SER A 199 2.65 -14.39 -10.64
N ALA A 200 1.80 -14.29 -9.61
CA ALA A 200 2.25 -14.04 -8.24
C ALA A 200 2.98 -15.27 -7.71
N TYR A 201 4.25 -15.10 -7.30
CA TYR A 201 5.00 -16.17 -6.69
C TYR A 201 4.55 -16.36 -5.24
N ILE A 202 4.20 -17.60 -4.87
CA ILE A 202 3.97 -18.02 -3.49
C ILE A 202 5.08 -19.00 -3.12
N PHE A 203 5.81 -18.68 -2.06
CA PHE A 203 6.92 -19.52 -1.60
C PHE A 203 6.43 -20.90 -1.16
N ASN A 204 7.21 -21.92 -1.52
CA ASN A 204 7.00 -23.28 -1.07
C ASN A 204 8.25 -23.79 -0.34
N LYS A 205 8.08 -24.30 0.89
CA LYS A 205 9.19 -24.88 1.66
C LYS A 205 9.79 -26.15 1.02
N LYS A 206 9.00 -26.87 0.20
CA LYS A 206 9.40 -28.12 -0.45
C LYS A 206 10.19 -27.89 -1.77
N THR A 207 10.04 -26.74 -2.41
CA THR A 207 10.72 -26.39 -3.67
C THR A 207 11.20 -24.94 -3.61
N GLN A 208 12.50 -24.75 -3.43
CA GLN A 208 13.10 -23.43 -3.17
C GLN A 208 13.38 -22.68 -4.48
N PHE A 209 12.36 -21.99 -5.01
CA PHE A 209 12.55 -21.01 -6.08
C PHE A 209 12.51 -19.59 -5.50
N TYR A 210 13.22 -18.66 -6.11
CA TYR A 210 13.25 -17.26 -5.67
C TYR A 210 12.36 -16.34 -6.52
N SER A 211 11.92 -16.79 -7.69
CA SER A 211 10.98 -16.04 -8.54
C SER A 211 10.19 -16.99 -9.45
N MET A 212 9.14 -16.47 -10.11
CA MET A 212 8.45 -17.23 -11.15
C MET A 212 9.33 -17.46 -12.38
N LEU A 213 10.26 -16.55 -12.68
CA LEU A 213 11.20 -16.70 -13.79
C LEU A 213 12.20 -17.83 -13.50
N HIS A 214 12.79 -17.85 -12.30
CA HIS A 214 13.62 -18.93 -11.80
C HIS A 214 12.89 -20.28 -11.89
N ARG A 215 11.66 -20.33 -11.38
CA ARG A 215 10.82 -21.54 -11.45
C ARG A 215 10.53 -21.97 -12.88
N PHE A 216 10.28 -21.02 -13.79
CA PHE A 216 10.00 -21.29 -15.20
C PHE A 216 11.20 -21.90 -15.93
N VAL A 217 12.41 -21.45 -15.61
CA VAL A 217 13.64 -21.96 -16.21
C VAL A 217 14.02 -23.35 -15.70
N GLU A 218 13.84 -23.62 -14.40
CA GLU A 218 14.22 -24.90 -13.79
C GLU A 218 13.22 -26.04 -14.04
N TYR A 219 11.98 -25.76 -14.44
CA TYR A 219 10.99 -26.79 -14.79
C TYR A 219 10.84 -26.95 -16.32
N PRO A 220 11.31 -28.05 -16.94
CA PRO A 220 11.29 -28.23 -18.39
C PRO A 220 9.91 -28.63 -18.97
N ASP A 221 8.94 -29.03 -18.13
CA ASP A 221 7.64 -29.52 -18.59
C ASP A 221 6.63 -28.38 -18.84
N ARG A 222 6.79 -27.72 -19.99
CA ARG A 222 6.05 -26.51 -20.42
C ARG A 222 4.54 -26.72 -20.66
N LYS A 223 4.03 -27.95 -20.53
CA LYS A 223 2.64 -28.31 -20.86
C LYS A 223 1.73 -28.56 -19.65
N LYS A 224 2.28 -28.79 -18.45
CA LYS A 224 1.46 -28.85 -17.23
C LYS A 224 1.29 -27.43 -16.72
N SER A 225 0.05 -26.96 -16.58
CA SER A 225 -0.19 -25.69 -15.89
C SER A 225 0.43 -25.80 -14.49
N LEU A 226 1.52 -25.05 -14.27
CA LEU A 226 2.31 -25.01 -13.03
C LEU A 226 1.51 -24.59 -11.77
N ILE A 227 0.21 -24.32 -11.94
CA ILE A 227 -0.77 -23.87 -10.96
C ILE A 227 -1.47 -25.05 -10.24
N SER A 228 -1.25 -26.30 -10.69
CA SER A 228 -1.90 -27.51 -10.12
C SER A 228 -1.23 -28.06 -8.85
N LEU A 229 -0.03 -27.59 -8.47
CA LEU A 229 0.72 -28.05 -7.29
C LEU A 229 0.60 -27.10 -6.08
N GLU A 230 -0.30 -26.12 -6.15
CA GLU A 230 -0.54 -25.06 -5.15
C GLU A 230 -1.13 -25.56 -3.81
N GLY A 231 -1.47 -26.85 -3.70
CA GLY A 231 -2.30 -27.43 -2.63
C GLY A 231 -1.75 -27.31 -1.20
N ASP A 232 -0.44 -27.10 -1.03
CA ASP A 232 0.24 -27.26 0.27
C ASP A 232 0.94 -25.97 0.79
N MET A 233 0.62 -24.78 0.28
CA MET A 233 1.48 -23.59 0.48
C MET A 233 0.95 -22.56 1.48
N VAL A 234 1.79 -22.24 2.48
CA VAL A 234 1.65 -21.12 3.43
C VAL A 234 2.27 -19.87 2.82
N SER A 235 1.48 -18.80 2.67
CA SER A 235 1.97 -17.47 2.28
C SER A 235 3.01 -17.00 3.31
N PRO A 236 4.29 -16.84 2.93
CA PRO A 236 5.22 -16.14 3.79
C PRO A 236 4.68 -14.73 4.01
N ALA A 237 4.88 -14.25 5.23
CA ALA A 237 4.83 -12.84 5.52
C ALA A 237 5.54 -12.07 4.39
N GLU A 238 4.90 -11.00 4.00
CA GLU A 238 5.06 -10.40 2.70
C GLU A 238 6.47 -9.90 2.43
N MET A 239 6.75 -9.68 1.15
CA MET A 239 7.83 -8.80 0.72
C MET A 239 7.80 -7.54 1.60
N PRO A 240 8.90 -7.18 2.28
CA PRO A 240 8.91 -6.04 3.17
C PRO A 240 8.71 -4.79 2.31
N MET A 241 7.48 -4.27 2.26
CA MET A 241 7.22 -2.85 1.98
C MET A 241 7.66 -2.01 3.19
N VAL A 242 8.87 -2.28 3.71
CA VAL A 242 9.55 -1.46 4.71
C VAL A 242 10.47 -0.44 4.02
N ASP A 243 10.67 -0.55 2.69
CA ASP A 243 11.41 0.46 1.92
C ASP A 243 10.66 1.80 1.76
N MET A 244 9.45 1.95 2.34
CA MET A 244 8.77 3.25 2.41
C MET A 244 8.97 3.96 3.76
N ILE A 245 9.43 3.25 4.79
CA ILE A 245 9.75 3.83 6.11
C ILE A 245 11.26 4.06 6.24
N ASP A 246 12.08 3.18 5.65
CA ASP A 246 13.55 3.35 5.63
C ASP A 246 14.01 4.49 4.70
N GLY A 247 13.14 5.01 3.82
CA GLY A 247 13.40 6.18 2.99
C GLY A 247 13.36 7.53 3.73
N PHE A 248 13.12 7.55 5.04
CA PHE A 248 13.23 8.74 5.88
C PHE A 248 14.56 8.82 6.66
N GLU A 249 15.43 7.81 6.56
CA GLU A 249 16.78 7.79 7.15
C GLU A 249 17.90 7.79 6.08
N SER A 250 17.69 8.52 4.98
CA SER A 250 18.75 8.84 4.01
C SER A 250 18.84 10.33 3.76
#